data_AF-A0A2D4K7K1-F1
#
_entry.id   AF-A0A2D4K7K1-F1
#
_cell.length_a   1.000
_cell.length_b   1.000
_cell.length_c   1.000
_cell.angle_alpha   90.00
_cell.angle_beta   90.00
_cell.angle_gamma   90.00
#
_symmetry.space_group_name_H-M   'P 1'
#
loop_
_entity.id
_entity.type
_entity.pdbx_description
1 polymer ?
#
loop_
_entity_poly.entity_id
_entity_poly.type
_entity_poly.pdbx_seq_one_letter_code
_entity_poly.pdbx_strand_id
1 'polypeptide(L)'
;GMEAVPRMPMIWLDLKEAAEFGFQPAVKKFVLKNYGENPEDYNEELKKLEQLRQNAVNVPRDFEGCSILRKYLGQLHYLQSRIPMGAEQEASVPITWTEIFSGKAVTHEDIKYEQACVLYNLGK
;
A
#
# COMPACT_ATOMS: atom_id res chain seq x y z
N GLY A 1 20.89 -20.16 38.76
CA GLY A 1 20.60 -18.86 38.15
C GLY A 1 20.33 -19.06 36.67
N MET A 2 19.26 -18.47 36.14
CA MET A 2 18.87 -18.54 34.72
C MET A 2 19.43 -17.36 33.90
N GLU A 3 20.47 -16.68 34.38
CA GLU A 3 21.04 -15.49 33.72
C GLU A 3 21.92 -15.81 32.50
N ALA A 4 22.28 -17.09 32.29
CA ALA A 4 23.13 -17.55 31.19
C ALA A 4 22.42 -18.49 30.21
N VAL A 5 21.08 -18.52 30.21
CA VAL A 5 20.32 -19.36 29.25
C VAL A 5 20.52 -18.80 27.83
N PRO A 6 20.98 -19.62 26.86
CA PRO A 6 21.12 -19.20 25.47
C PRO A 6 19.79 -18.67 24.91
N ARG A 7 19.83 -17.58 24.15
CA ARG A 7 18.63 -17.07 23.46
C ARG A 7 18.17 -18.08 22.43
N MET A 8 16.87 -18.39 22.46
CA MET A 8 16.25 -19.23 21.46
C MET A 8 16.18 -18.49 20.11
N PRO A 9 16.28 -19.20 18.98
CA PRO A 9 16.07 -18.60 17.67
C PRO A 9 14.63 -18.09 17.55
N MET A 10 14.47 -16.95 16.87
CA MET A 10 13.17 -16.34 16.60
C MET A 10 12.75 -16.63 15.16
N ILE A 11 11.47 -16.90 14.94
CA ILE A 11 10.88 -17.01 13.60
C ILE A 11 10.52 -15.60 13.12
N TRP A 12 10.87 -15.27 11.88
CA TRP A 12 10.43 -14.05 11.19
C TRP A 12 9.78 -14.40 9.85
N LEU A 13 9.00 -13.46 9.31
CA LEU A 13 8.26 -13.63 8.05
C LEU A 13 8.89 -12.80 6.93
N ASP A 14 8.85 -13.30 5.68
CA ASP A 14 9.31 -12.58 4.48
C ASP A 14 8.26 -11.62 3.91
N LEU A 15 8.72 -10.58 3.17
CA LEU A 15 7.88 -9.42 2.81
C LEU A 15 7.06 -9.84 1.59
N LYS A 16 5.80 -9.43 1.55
CA LYS A 16 5.04 -9.50 0.30
C LYS A 16 5.67 -8.54 -0.70
N GLU A 17 5.78 -8.97 -1.94
CA GLU A 17 6.24 -8.15 -3.05
C GLU A 17 5.04 -7.52 -3.74
N ALA A 18 5.11 -6.20 -3.98
CA ALA A 18 4.09 -5.45 -4.69
C ALA A 18 4.42 -5.41 -6.19
N ALA A 19 3.39 -5.44 -7.03
CA ALA A 19 3.51 -5.20 -8.46
C ALA A 19 2.86 -3.87 -8.83
N GLU A 20 1.81 -3.86 -9.64
CA GLU A 20 1.17 -2.65 -10.15
C GLU A 20 0.02 -2.15 -9.26
N PHE A 21 -0.07 -0.82 -9.13
CA PHE A 21 -1.22 -0.10 -8.59
C PHE A 21 -1.34 1.27 -9.28
N GLY A 22 -2.03 1.32 -10.42
CA GLY A 22 -2.17 2.53 -11.23
C GLY A 22 -3.34 3.43 -10.80
N PHE A 23 -3.29 4.02 -9.60
CA PHE A 23 -4.41 4.81 -9.07
C PHE A 23 -4.59 6.20 -9.71
N GLN A 24 -3.52 6.83 -10.21
CA GLN A 24 -3.56 8.23 -10.65
C GLN A 24 -4.62 8.50 -11.74
N PRO A 25 -4.74 7.70 -12.81
CA PRO A 25 -5.76 7.95 -13.84
C PRO A 25 -7.19 7.84 -13.30
N ALA A 26 -7.44 6.91 -12.37
CA ALA A 26 -8.76 6.74 -11.76
C ALA A 26 -9.12 7.94 -10.88
N VAL A 27 -8.18 8.44 -10.06
CA VAL A 27 -8.40 9.64 -9.26
C VAL A 27 -8.68 10.84 -10.16
N LYS A 28 -7.85 11.07 -11.19
CA LYS A 28 -8.05 12.18 -12.14
C LYS A 28 -9.42 12.13 -12.83
N LYS A 29 -9.81 10.95 -13.30
CA LYS A 29 -11.13 10.74 -13.92
C LYS A 29 -12.28 11.02 -12.94
N PHE A 30 -12.14 10.56 -11.69
CA PHE A 30 -13.14 10.75 -10.66
C PHE A 30 -13.30 12.23 -10.29
N VAL A 31 -12.20 12.96 -10.10
CA VAL A 31 -12.21 14.40 -9.80
C VAL A 31 -12.91 15.19 -10.90
N LEU A 32 -12.55 14.95 -12.17
CA LEU A 32 -13.20 15.64 -13.30
C LEU A 32 -14.71 15.38 -13.33
N LYS A 33 -15.10 14.11 -13.15
CA LYS A 33 -16.49 13.69 -13.31
C LYS A 33 -17.38 14.14 -12.14
N ASN A 34 -16.92 13.98 -10.91
CA ASN A 34 -17.75 14.12 -9.71
C ASN A 34 -17.56 15.46 -8.99
N TYR A 35 -16.40 16.09 -9.10
CA TYR A 35 -16.14 17.41 -8.51
C TYR A 35 -16.14 18.54 -9.54
N GLY A 36 -16.01 18.24 -10.83
CA GLY A 36 -15.95 19.26 -11.89
C GLY A 36 -14.68 20.11 -11.82
N GLU A 37 -13.66 19.64 -11.11
CA GLU A 37 -12.38 20.32 -10.92
C GLU A 37 -11.37 19.87 -11.97
N ASN A 38 -10.33 20.68 -12.19
CA ASN A 38 -9.25 20.34 -13.10
C ASN A 38 -8.37 19.22 -12.50
N PRO A 39 -8.26 18.03 -13.14
CA PRO A 39 -7.47 16.92 -12.59
C PRO A 39 -5.98 17.22 -12.43
N GLU A 40 -5.46 18.18 -13.20
CA GLU A 40 -4.05 18.54 -13.16
C GLU A 40 -3.66 19.30 -11.90
N ASP A 41 -4.62 19.90 -11.19
CA ASP A 41 -4.40 20.61 -9.93
C ASP A 41 -3.94 19.64 -8.81
N TYR A 42 -4.17 18.33 -8.97
CA TYR A 42 -3.83 17.27 -8.02
C TYR A 42 -2.55 16.51 -8.37
N ASN A 43 -1.82 16.92 -9.42
CA ASN A 43 -0.65 16.20 -9.90
C ASN A 43 0.45 16.04 -8.83
N GLU A 44 0.67 17.07 -8.03
CA GLU A 44 1.71 17.08 -7.01
C GLU A 44 1.38 16.13 -5.85
N GLU A 45 0.12 16.10 -5.40
CA GLU A 45 -0.38 15.18 -4.37
C GLU A 45 -0.31 13.73 -4.85
N LEU A 46 -0.73 13.47 -6.10
CA LEU A 46 -0.67 12.15 -6.71
C LEU A 46 0.77 11.65 -6.86
N LYS A 47 1.69 12.54 -7.26
CA LYS A 47 3.11 12.23 -7.35
C LYS A 47 3.74 11.96 -5.98
N LYS A 48 3.39 12.72 -4.95
CA LYS A 48 3.84 12.48 -3.57
C LYS A 48 3.36 11.13 -3.05
N LEU A 49 2.10 10.76 -3.34
CA LEU A 49 1.57 9.46 -2.93
C LEU A 49 2.24 8.30 -3.67
N GLU A 50 2.51 8.46 -4.96
CA GLU A 50 3.25 7.45 -5.74
C GLU A 50 4.68 7.28 -5.22
N GLN A 51 5.39 8.37 -4.94
CA GLN A 51 6.72 8.29 -4.34
C GLN A 51 6.69 7.60 -2.98
N LEU A 52 5.66 7.87 -2.16
CA LEU A 52 5.49 7.22 -0.87
C LEU A 52 5.24 5.71 -1.02
N ARG A 53 4.44 5.32 -2.03
CA ARG A 53 4.25 3.91 -2.40
C ARG A 53 5.57 3.25 -2.78
N GLN A 54 6.35 3.87 -3.66
CA GLN A 54 7.65 3.34 -4.10
C GLN A 54 8.60 3.12 -2.92
N ASN A 55 8.60 4.03 -1.93
CA ASN A 55 9.38 3.88 -0.71
C ASN A 55 8.85 2.75 0.18
N ALA A 56 7.53 2.54 0.23
CA ALA A 56 6.90 1.50 1.05
C ALA A 56 7.05 0.08 0.47
N VAL A 57 7.05 -0.07 -0.85
CA VAL A 57 7.24 -1.39 -1.50
C VAL A 57 8.72 -1.81 -1.56
N ASN A 58 9.64 -0.85 -1.53
CA ASN A 58 11.09 -1.06 -1.46
C ASN A 58 11.66 -0.75 -0.06
N VAL A 59 10.86 -0.98 0.98
CA VAL A 59 11.16 -0.52 2.34
C VAL A 59 12.43 -1.18 2.91
N PRO A 60 13.33 -0.41 3.57
CA PRO A 60 14.47 -0.99 4.29
C PRO A 60 13.99 -1.82 5.48
N ARG A 61 14.74 -2.88 5.81
CA ARG A 61 14.44 -3.79 6.93
C ARG A 61 14.97 -3.21 8.25
N ASP A 62 14.54 -2.00 8.59
CA ASP A 62 14.93 -1.28 9.80
C ASP A 62 13.75 -0.54 10.44
N PHE A 63 14.03 0.20 11.52
CA PHE A 63 13.03 0.97 12.25
C PHE A 63 12.40 2.09 11.41
N GLU A 64 13.16 2.70 10.49
CA GLU A 64 12.66 3.75 9.61
C GLU A 64 11.62 3.18 8.63
N GLY A 65 11.84 1.95 8.17
CA GLY A 65 10.91 1.21 7.33
C GLY A 65 9.50 1.09 7.91
N CYS A 66 9.39 0.86 9.23
CA CYS A 66 8.10 0.80 9.91
C CYS A 66 7.33 2.13 9.82
N SER A 67 8.05 3.26 9.89
CA SER A 67 7.45 4.59 9.79
C SER A 67 6.96 4.88 8.37
N ILE A 68 7.70 4.43 7.34
CA ILE A 68 7.31 4.56 5.94
C ILE A 68 6.02 3.77 5.66
N LEU A 69 5.95 2.51 6.11
CA LEU A 69 4.76 1.66 5.94
C LEU A 69 3.53 2.26 6.63
N ARG A 70 3.67 2.75 7.87
CA ARG A 70 2.58 3.43 8.60
C ARG A 70 2.12 4.70 7.88
N LYS A 71 3.06 5.50 7.38
CA LYS A 71 2.74 6.73 6.65
C LYS A 71 1.97 6.41 5.37
N TYR A 72 2.43 5.42 4.60
CA TYR A 72 1.76 4.99 3.38
C TYR A 72 0.36 4.43 3.67
N LEU A 73 0.24 3.55 4.65
CA LEU A 73 -1.05 3.00 5.07
C LEU A 73 -2.04 4.09 5.47
N GLY A 74 -1.60 5.11 6.21
CA GLY A 74 -2.44 6.26 6.56
C GLY A 74 -2.91 7.05 5.33
N GLN A 75 -2.02 7.28 4.36
CA GLN A 75 -2.40 7.98 3.12
C GLN A 75 -3.38 7.16 2.26
N LEU A 76 -3.29 5.83 2.25
CA LEU A 76 -4.29 4.98 1.59
C LEU A 76 -5.68 5.13 2.19
N HIS A 77 -5.79 5.24 3.53
CA HIS A 77 -7.07 5.50 4.19
C HIS A 77 -7.62 6.89 3.84
N TYR A 78 -6.76 7.92 3.78
CA TYR A 78 -7.17 9.27 3.37
C TYR A 78 -7.54 9.37 1.89
N LEU A 79 -6.94 8.56 1.02
CA LEU A 79 -7.35 8.46 -0.38
C LEU A 79 -8.73 7.82 -0.47
N GLN A 80 -8.91 6.65 0.17
CA GLN A 80 -10.18 5.91 0.18
C GLN A 80 -11.35 6.72 0.75
N SER A 81 -11.10 7.60 1.73
CA SER A 81 -12.16 8.44 2.31
C SER A 81 -12.67 9.52 1.35
N ARG A 82 -11.94 9.82 0.28
CA ARG A 82 -12.30 10.85 -0.72
C ARG A 82 -12.67 10.24 -2.06
N ILE A 83 -11.94 9.22 -2.48
CA ILE A 83 -12.08 8.56 -3.77
C ILE A 83 -12.55 7.12 -3.53
N PRO A 84 -13.74 6.73 -4.03
CA PRO A 84 -14.32 5.42 -3.80
C PRO A 84 -13.60 4.36 -4.67
N MET A 85 -12.50 3.81 -4.14
CA MET A 85 -11.63 2.82 -4.78
C MET A 85 -11.74 1.40 -4.19
N GLY A 86 -12.77 1.15 -3.37
CA GLY A 86 -13.08 -0.18 -2.85
C GLY A 86 -13.68 -1.12 -3.90
N ALA A 87 -13.92 -2.37 -3.52
CA ALA A 87 -14.57 -3.35 -4.39
C ALA A 87 -15.88 -2.82 -5.00
N GLU A 88 -16.01 -2.97 -6.33
CA GLU A 88 -17.18 -2.55 -7.12
C GLU A 88 -17.50 -1.05 -7.07
N GLN A 89 -16.54 -0.23 -6.63
CA GLN A 89 -16.71 1.22 -6.59
C GLN A 89 -16.24 1.91 -7.88
N GLU A 90 -16.75 3.10 -8.14
CA GLU A 90 -16.56 3.81 -9.41
C GLU A 90 -15.09 4.05 -9.81
N ALA A 91 -14.21 4.22 -8.84
CA ALA A 91 -12.78 4.46 -9.05
C ALA A 91 -11.91 3.25 -8.68
N SER A 92 -12.49 2.05 -8.58
CA SER A 92 -11.73 0.81 -8.36
C SER A 92 -10.75 0.59 -9.52
N VAL A 93 -9.55 0.12 -9.18
CA VAL A 93 -8.52 -0.25 -10.16
C VAL A 93 -7.80 -1.51 -9.71
N PRO A 94 -7.22 -2.29 -10.64
CA PRO A 94 -6.44 -3.48 -10.30
C PRO A 94 -5.25 -3.16 -9.39
N ILE A 95 -5.06 -4.00 -8.38
CA ILE A 95 -3.96 -3.96 -7.42
C ILE A 95 -3.37 -5.36 -7.33
N THR A 96 -2.08 -5.50 -7.59
CA THR A 96 -1.41 -6.79 -7.67
C THR A 96 -0.29 -6.94 -6.65
N TRP A 97 -0.31 -8.05 -5.92
CA TRP A 97 0.76 -8.46 -5.00
C TRP A 97 1.09 -9.94 -5.18
N THR A 98 2.32 -10.31 -4.88
CA THR A 98 2.77 -11.70 -4.86
C THR A 98 2.36 -12.37 -3.53
N GLU A 99 1.75 -13.55 -3.64
CA GLU A 99 1.43 -14.42 -2.52
C GLU A 99 2.72 -15.15 -2.06
N ILE A 100 2.99 -15.16 -0.74
CA ILE A 100 4.30 -15.51 -0.18
C ILE A 100 4.60 -17.00 -0.18
N PHE A 101 3.59 -17.86 -0.16
CA PHE A 101 3.79 -19.31 -0.09
C PHE A 101 3.86 -19.94 -1.48
N SER A 102 3.05 -19.47 -2.41
CA SER A 102 2.96 -19.99 -3.78
C SER A 102 3.76 -19.20 -4.81
N GLY A 103 4.19 -17.98 -4.49
CA GLY A 103 4.88 -17.08 -5.41
C GLY A 103 3.99 -16.56 -6.54
N LYS A 104 2.68 -16.78 -6.48
CA LYS A 104 1.74 -16.36 -7.54
C LYS A 104 1.31 -14.91 -7.35
N ALA A 105 1.19 -14.19 -8.46
CA ALA A 105 0.58 -12.87 -8.48
C ALA A 105 -0.94 -13.00 -8.23
N VAL A 106 -1.45 -12.19 -7.31
CA VAL A 106 -2.87 -12.11 -6.96
C VAL A 106 -3.33 -10.66 -7.13
N THR A 107 -4.40 -10.49 -7.90
CA THR A 107 -4.95 -9.18 -8.27
C THR A 107 -6.35 -9.00 -7.71
N HIS A 108 -6.60 -7.85 -7.08
CA HIS A 108 -7.93 -7.43 -6.63
C HIS A 108 -8.19 -5.99 -7.08
N GLU A 109 -9.45 -5.67 -7.41
CA GLU A 109 -9.90 -4.29 -7.64
C GLU A 109 -10.47 -3.68 -6.36
N ASP A 110 -9.66 -3.64 -5.30
CA ASP A 110 -10.06 -3.10 -3.99
C ASP A 110 -8.86 -2.49 -3.28
N ILE A 111 -8.88 -1.19 -3.00
CA ILE A 111 -7.83 -0.49 -2.24
C ILE A 111 -7.57 -1.10 -0.84
N LYS A 112 -8.55 -1.81 -0.26
CA LYS A 112 -8.36 -2.54 1.00
C LYS A 112 -7.35 -3.68 0.86
N TYR A 113 -7.19 -4.24 -0.35
CA TYR A 113 -6.17 -5.25 -0.61
C TYR A 113 -4.74 -4.66 -0.50
N GLU A 114 -4.51 -3.47 -1.05
CA GLU A 114 -3.24 -2.73 -0.86
C GLU A 114 -3.00 -2.47 0.64
N GLN A 115 -4.00 -1.96 1.35
CA GLN A 115 -3.92 -1.68 2.78
C GLN A 115 -3.56 -2.94 3.59
N ALA A 116 -4.19 -4.08 3.29
CA ALA A 116 -3.93 -5.34 3.95
C ALA A 116 -2.51 -5.85 3.69
N CYS A 117 -2.00 -5.73 2.46
CA CYS A 117 -0.64 -6.15 2.12
C CYS A 117 0.43 -5.27 2.79
N VAL A 118 0.20 -3.96 2.83
CA VAL A 118 1.08 -3.01 3.55
C VAL A 118 1.06 -3.29 5.05
N LEU A 119 -0.12 -3.55 5.63
CA LEU A 119 -0.26 -3.90 7.04
C LEU A 119 0.42 -5.24 7.37
N TYR A 120 0.33 -6.24 6.50
CA TYR A 120 1.06 -7.50 6.63
C TYR A 120 2.57 -7.25 6.69
N ASN A 121 3.10 -6.41 5.80
CA ASN A 121 4.52 -6.07 5.78
C ASN A 121 4.96 -5.26 7.02
N LEU A 122 4.04 -4.54 7.67
CA LEU A 122 4.29 -3.83 8.94
C LEU A 122 4.30 -4.77 10.16
N GLY A 123 3.53 -5.86 10.13
CA GLY A 123 3.34 -6.78 11.26
C GLY A 123 4.50 -7.74 11.55
N LYS A 124 5.69 -7.41 11.09
CA LYS A 124 6.87 -8.27 11.14
C LYS A 124 7.81 -7.96 12.29
#